data_AF-A0A4D6HGG8-F1
#
_entry.id   AF-A0A4D6HGG8-F1
#
_cell.length_a   1.000
_cell.length_b   1.000
_cell.length_c   1.000
_cell.angle_alpha   90.00
_cell.angle_beta   90.00
_cell.angle_gamma   90.00
#
_symmetry.space_group_name_H-M   'P 1'
#
loop_
_entity.id
_entity.type
_entity.pdbx_description
1 polymer ?
#
loop_
_entity_poly.entity_id
_entity_poly.type
_entity_poly.pdbx_seq_one_letter_code
_entity_poly.pdbx_strand_id
1 'polypeptide(L)' 'MLERFGISDRDRRNLVAVAVVIAILMAFFTDGSVVVRLLAGVIGGLISAVVFVVTTILIKKAGLEY' A
#
# COMPACT_ATOMS: atom_id res chain seq x y z
N MET A 1 3.09 -15.94 -4.41
CA MET A 1 1.97 -15.72 -5.38
C MET A 1 2.16 -14.47 -6.25
N LEU A 2 2.65 -13.35 -5.71
CA LEU A 2 2.85 -12.10 -6.48
C LEU A 2 3.93 -12.18 -7.58
N GLU A 3 4.89 -13.10 -7.49
CA GLU A 3 5.89 -13.35 -8.54
C GLU A 3 5.27 -13.71 -9.89
N ARG A 4 4.10 -14.36 -9.92
CA ARG A 4 3.39 -14.72 -11.16
C ARG A 4 2.91 -13.50 -11.95
N PHE A 5 2.83 -12.33 -11.31
CA PHE A 5 2.40 -11.08 -11.91
C PHE A 5 3.58 -10.13 -12.20
N GLY A 6 4.82 -10.61 -12.11
CA GLY A 6 6.02 -9.80 -12.39
C GLY A 6 6.38 -8.80 -11.28
N ILE A 7 5.83 -8.95 -10.07
CA ILE A 7 6.19 -8.12 -8.91
C ILE A 7 7.56 -8.54 -8.38
N SER A 8 8.51 -7.60 -8.41
CA SER A 8 9.88 -7.81 -7.92
C SER A 8 9.96 -7.74 -6.39
N ASP A 9 11.08 -8.20 -5.81
CA ASP A 9 11.33 -8.03 -4.38
C ASP A 9 11.46 -6.55 -3.97
N ARG A 10 11.88 -5.69 -4.89
CA ARG A 10 11.89 -4.23 -4.67
C ARG A 10 10.46 -3.70 -4.56
N ASP A 11 9.55 -4.15 -5.42
CA ASP A 11 8.14 -3.76 -5.37
C ASP A 11 7.46 -4.23 -4.07
N ARG A 12 7.84 -5.41 -3.56
CA ARG A 12 7.35 -5.88 -2.25
C ARG A 12 7.82 -5.00 -1.11
N ARG A 13 9.09 -4.58 -1.11
CA ARG A 13 9.61 -3.64 -0.09
C ARG A 13 8.92 -2.29 -0.19
N ASN A 14 8.71 -1.80 -1.40
CA ASN A 14 7.99 -0.54 -1.64
C ASN A 14 6.53 -0.64 -1.18
N LEU A 15 5.86 -1.76 -1.45
CA LEU A 15 4.51 -2.03 -0.98
C LEU A 15 4.40 -1.92 0.55
N VAL A 16 5.30 -2.59 1.27
CA VAL A 16 5.33 -2.55 2.74
C VAL A 16 5.64 -1.13 3.23
N ALA A 17 6.60 -0.45 2.61
CA ALA A 17 6.95 0.92 2.97
C ALA A 17 5.74 1.87 2.80
N VAL A 18 5.03 1.79 1.67
CA VAL A 18 3.83 2.59 1.41
C VAL A 18 2.73 2.28 2.43
N ALA A 19 2.44 1.00 2.68
CA ALA A 19 1.42 0.61 3.65
C ALA A 19 1.71 1.14 5.06
N VAL A 20 2.97 1.06 5.50
CA VAL A 20 3.42 1.57 6.80
C VAL A 20 3.34 3.08 6.87
N VAL A 21 3.83 3.79 5.84
CA VAL A 21 3.77 5.26 5.78
C VAL A 21 2.33 5.73 5.86
N ILE A 22 1.43 5.16 5.06
CA ILE A 22 0.01 5.55 5.08
C ILE A 22 -0.63 5.21 6.43
N ALA A 23 -0.33 4.05 7.01
CA ALA A 23 -0.87 3.69 8.31
C ALA A 23 -0.46 4.69 9.40
N ILE A 24 0.81 5.11 9.41
CA ILE A 24 1.32 6.13 10.33
C ILE A 24 0.62 7.46 10.07
N LEU A 25 0.57 7.93 8.82
CA LEU A 25 -0.09 9.19 8.48
C LEU A 25 -1.56 9.19 8.95
N MET A 26 -2.31 8.15 8.61
CA MET A 26 -3.71 8.05 9.04
C MET A 26 -3.84 8.01 10.56
N ALA A 27 -2.98 7.30 11.28
CA ALA A 27 -3.00 7.30 12.74
C ALA A 27 -2.69 8.69 13.35
N PHE A 28 -1.86 9.51 12.71
CA PHE A 28 -1.54 10.86 13.18
C PHE A 28 -2.57 11.92 12.77
N PHE A 29 -3.15 11.83 11.58
CA PHE A 29 -4.03 12.87 11.04
C PHE A 29 -5.53 12.57 11.20
N THR A 30 -5.91 11.35 11.58
CA THR A 30 -7.31 11.04 11.87
C THR A 30 -7.70 11.60 13.23
N ASP A 31 -8.82 12.31 13.29
CA ASP A 31 -9.43 12.75 14.53
C ASP A 31 -10.21 11.62 15.22
N GLY A 32 -10.23 11.62 16.55
CA GLY A 32 -11.00 10.67 17.35
C GLY A 32 -10.17 9.92 18.40
N SER A 33 -10.75 8.87 18.97
CA SER A 33 -10.08 8.06 19.98
C SER A 33 -8.88 7.31 19.41
N VAL A 34 -7.94 6.91 20.27
CA VAL A 34 -6.74 6.14 19.85
C VAL A 34 -7.13 4.90 19.05
N VAL A 35 -8.21 4.21 19.44
CA VAL A 35 -8.71 3.03 18.74
C VAL A 35 -9.16 3.38 17.32
N VAL A 36 -9.89 4.49 17.14
CA VAL A 36 -10.33 4.94 15.81
C VAL A 36 -9.13 5.29 14.92
N ARG A 37 -8.13 5.97 15.46
CA ARG A 37 -6.90 6.35 14.74
C ARG A 37 -6.12 5.12 14.27
N LEU A 38 -5.99 4.12 15.13
CA LEU A 38 -5.33 2.86 14.79
C LEU A 38 -6.11 2.09 13.71
N LEU A 39 -7.43 2.00 13.82
CA LEU A 39 -8.27 1.36 12.80
C LEU A 39 -8.19 2.09 11.46
N ALA A 40 -8.23 3.43 11.47
CA ALA A 40 -8.05 4.24 10.27
C ALA A 40 -6.67 4.00 9.63
N GLY A 41 -5.62 3.90 10.46
CA GLY A 41 -4.27 3.50 10.04
C GLY A 41 -4.24 2.15 9.32
N VAL A 42 -4.79 1.13 9.96
CA VAL A 42 -4.83 -0.23 9.41
C VAL A 42 -5.63 -0.27 8.10
N ILE A 43 -6.83 0.32 8.08
CA ILE A 43 -7.69 0.34 6.89
C ILE A 43 -7.00 1.10 5.75
N GLY A 44 -6.48 2.30 6.03
CA GLY A 44 -5.78 3.11 5.03
C GLY A 44 -4.56 2.40 4.45
N GLY A 45 -3.72 1.82 5.31
CA GLY A 45 -2.56 1.04 4.89
C GLY A 45 -2.92 -0.17 4.02
N LEU A 46 -3.98 -0.90 4.38
CA LEU A 46 -4.48 -2.03 3.59
C LEU A 46 -5.03 -1.59 2.23
N ILE A 47 -5.83 -0.52 2.19
CA ILE A 47 -6.35 0.03 0.93
C ILE A 47 -5.20 0.45 0.03
N SER A 48 -4.22 1.19 0.56
CA SER A 48 -3.05 1.62 -0.19
C SER A 48 -2.22 0.44 -0.70
N ALA A 49 -2.09 -0.64 0.09
CA ALA A 49 -1.41 -1.84 -0.35
C ALA A 49 -2.11 -2.51 -1.55
N VAL A 50 -3.44 -2.62 -1.49
CA VAL A 50 -4.23 -3.18 -2.60
C VAL A 50 -4.09 -2.32 -3.85
N VAL A 51 -4.26 -0.99 -3.70
CA VAL A 51 -4.12 -0.04 -4.82
C VAL A 51 -2.72 -0.12 -5.42
N PHE A 52 -1.67 -0.14 -4.58
CA PHE A 52 -0.29 -0.26 -5.06
C PHE A 52 -0.10 -1.52 -5.90
N VAL A 53 -0.52 -2.69 -5.40
CA VAL A 53 -0.42 -3.95 -6.14
C VAL A 53 -1.15 -3.88 -7.48
N VAL A 54 -2.40 -3.40 -7.48
CA VAL A 54 -3.21 -3.28 -8.70
C VAL A 54 -2.54 -2.34 -9.69
N THR A 55 -2.13 -1.15 -9.27
CA THR A 55 -1.47 -0.16 -10.12
C THR A 55 -0.15 -0.67 -10.66
N THR A 56 0.68 -1.32 -9.83
CA THR A 56 1.92 -1.95 -10.29
C THR A 56 1.60 -2.95 -11.39
N ILE A 57 0.70 -3.91 -11.15
CA ILE A 57 0.33 -4.92 -12.15
C ILE A 57 -0.17 -4.28 -13.45
N LEU A 58 -1.00 -3.23 -13.37
CA LEU A 58 -1.50 -2.53 -14.55
C LEU A 58 -0.38 -1.83 -15.32
N ILE A 59 0.55 -1.16 -14.65
CA ILE A 59 1.70 -0.50 -15.28
C ILE A 59 2.56 -1.53 -16.02
N LYS A 60 2.89 -2.64 -15.35
CA LYS A 60 3.67 -3.74 -15.94
C LYS A 60 2.96 -4.33 -17.16
N LYS A 61 1.66 -4.59 -17.03
CA LYS A 61 0.83 -5.16 -18.12
C LYS A 61 0.68 -4.20 -19.30
N ALA A 62 0.62 -2.89 -19.04
CA ALA A 62 0.50 -1.88 -20.09
C ALA A 62 1.83 -1.60 -20.82
N GLY A 63 2.95 -2.17 -20.37
CA GLY A 63 4.27 -1.88 -20.94
C GLY A 63 4.71 -0.42 -20.74
N LEU A 64 4.15 0.26 -19.74
CA LEU A 64 4.51 1.64 -19.35
C LEU A 64 5.72 1.67 -18.42
N GLU A 65 6.42 0.55 -18.30
CA GLU A 65 7.69 0.44 -17.60
C GLU A 65 8.75 1.15 -18.44
N TYR A 66 9.07 2.41 -18.08
CA TYR A 66 10.16 3.18 -18.70
C TYR A 66 11.53 2.75 -18.19
#